data_AF-A0A178APY7-F1
#
_entry.id   AF-A0A178APY7-F1
#
_cell.length_a   1.000
_cell.length_b   1.000
_cell.length_c   1.000
_cell.angle_alpha   90.00
_cell.angle_beta   90.00
_cell.angle_gamma   90.00
#
_symmetry.space_group_name_H-M   'P 1'
#
loop_
_entity.id
_entity.type
_entity.pdbx_description
1 polymer ?
#
loop_
_entity_poly.entity_id
_entity_poly.type
_entity_poly.pdbx_seq_one_letter_code
_entity_poly.pdbx_strand_id
1 'polypeptide(L)'
;MSFQHSSNLESQPTNLRRSDDPQYADDPEFRDFAGKLSDDLFALTRNVARLSSEVAKLGTKHETARVRERVKTTVEETSDTFKEIGEGVKKITTWPDVGPSQKFTQSKLQREFRASLSEFQQLQKAALDKEKASAQAARAALDAQSPSEERSGGDFGQQQEQEQLRLANQDEVDFQESLIIERESEIRNIEQSVGELNELFRDVAHMVHEQGAQLDIIEENVEVTHDASHGAHVNLKQASNYQKSARSKACILLLILAIVFVIIFLAVAID
;
A
#
# COMPACT_ATOMS: atom_id res chain seq x y z
N MET A 1 -15.32 72.88 -8.46
CA MET A 1 -16.12 72.62 -7.24
C MET A 1 -17.35 71.83 -7.68
N SER A 2 -17.78 70.72 -7.11
CA SER A 2 -17.41 69.98 -5.91
C SER A 2 -17.69 68.50 -6.19
N PHE A 3 -16.71 67.64 -5.91
CA PHE A 3 -16.93 66.21 -5.70
C PHE A 3 -17.38 66.05 -4.25
N GLN A 4 -18.68 66.16 -3.98
CA GLN A 4 -19.22 65.94 -2.63
C GLN A 4 -20.63 65.35 -2.69
N HIS A 5 -20.80 64.12 -3.20
CA HIS A 5 -21.93 63.29 -2.76
C HIS A 5 -21.77 61.79 -3.03
N SER A 6 -20.77 61.16 -2.43
CA SER A 6 -20.70 59.69 -2.38
C SER A 6 -19.80 59.21 -1.24
N SER A 7 -20.10 59.66 -0.01
CA SER A 7 -19.42 59.21 1.21
C SER A 7 -20.37 58.52 2.20
N ASN A 8 -21.51 57.98 1.73
CA ASN A 8 -22.44 57.19 2.53
C ASN A 8 -22.66 55.77 1.97
N LEU A 9 -21.62 55.14 1.43
CA LEU A 9 -21.52 53.68 1.45
C LEU A 9 -20.68 53.29 2.65
N GLU A 10 -21.25 53.53 3.82
CA GLU A 10 -20.78 52.97 5.08
C GLU A 10 -20.95 51.46 4.96
N SER A 11 -19.84 50.73 5.07
CA SER A 11 -19.81 49.28 5.12
C SER A 11 -20.71 48.82 6.26
N GLN A 12 -21.88 48.27 5.93
CA GLN A 12 -22.75 47.61 6.88
C GLN A 12 -21.92 46.48 7.53
N PRO A 13 -21.65 46.50 8.84
CA PRO A 13 -21.03 45.35 9.47
C PRO A 13 -22.05 44.23 9.38
N THR A 14 -21.71 43.18 8.64
CA THR A 14 -22.48 41.94 8.53
C THR A 14 -22.43 41.20 9.87
N ASN A 15 -23.07 41.76 10.89
CA ASN A 15 -23.27 41.15 12.20
C ASN A 15 -24.50 40.24 12.23
N LEU A 16 -24.83 39.61 11.10
CA LEU A 16 -25.77 38.49 11.06
C LEU A 16 -24.98 37.18 11.13
N ARG A 17 -24.13 37.06 12.15
CA ARG A 17 -23.65 35.75 12.59
C ARG A 17 -24.75 35.18 13.47
N ARG A 18 -25.52 34.24 12.94
CA ARG A 18 -26.45 33.44 13.74
C ARG A 18 -25.62 32.82 14.86
N SER A 19 -25.95 33.11 16.11
CA SER A 19 -25.28 32.54 17.29
C SER A 19 -25.36 31.01 17.36
N ASP A 20 -26.15 30.39 16.47
CA ASP A 20 -26.40 28.96 16.37
C ASP A 20 -25.68 28.30 15.17
N ASP A 21 -24.90 29.04 14.37
CA ASP A 21 -24.04 28.37 13.39
C ASP A 21 -22.94 27.63 14.17
N PRO A 22 -22.83 26.28 14.02
CA PRO A 22 -21.73 25.53 14.61
C PRO A 22 -20.45 26.26 14.21
N GLN A 23 -19.66 26.69 15.19
CA GLN A 23 -18.40 27.33 14.91
C GLN A 23 -17.64 26.39 13.97
N TYR A 24 -17.36 26.87 12.77
CA TYR A 24 -16.36 26.28 11.90
C TYR A 24 -15.04 26.37 12.66
N ALA A 25 -14.79 25.38 13.49
CA ALA A 25 -13.51 25.14 14.13
C ALA A 25 -12.75 24.27 13.12
N ASP A 26 -11.92 24.91 12.32
CA ASP A 26 -10.78 24.20 11.75
C ASP A 26 -10.04 23.60 12.95
N ASP A 27 -10.22 22.30 13.18
CA ASP A 27 -9.40 21.53 14.10
C ASP A 27 -8.14 21.12 13.33
N PRO A 28 -7.00 21.84 13.51
CA PRO A 28 -5.78 21.51 12.81
C PRO A 28 -5.26 20.12 13.22
N GLU A 29 -5.51 19.68 14.45
CA GLU A 29 -5.08 18.36 14.92
C GLU A 29 -5.84 17.25 14.21
N PHE A 30 -7.16 17.42 14.03
CA PHE A 30 -7.96 16.49 13.23
C PHE A 30 -7.42 16.39 11.81
N ARG A 31 -7.15 17.53 11.16
CA ARG A 31 -6.71 17.55 9.76
C ARG A 31 -5.35 16.89 9.59
N ASP A 32 -4.40 17.18 10.48
CA ASP A 32 -3.06 16.63 10.41
C ASP A 32 -3.08 15.11 10.70
N PHE A 33 -3.90 14.68 11.68
CA PHE A 33 -4.09 13.27 11.98
C PHE A 33 -4.77 12.51 10.84
N ALA A 34 -5.85 13.07 10.27
CA ALA A 34 -6.55 12.51 9.12
C ALA A 34 -5.66 12.42 7.88
N GLY A 35 -4.82 13.44 7.65
CA GLY A 35 -3.84 13.45 6.57
C GLY A 35 -2.85 12.31 6.71
N LYS A 36 -2.23 12.18 7.88
CA LYS A 36 -1.31 11.06 8.17
C LYS A 36 -1.99 9.70 8.00
N LEU A 37 -3.19 9.53 8.55
CA LEU A 37 -3.94 8.28 8.44
C LEU A 37 -4.27 7.93 6.98
N SER A 38 -4.57 8.94 6.15
CA SER A 38 -4.77 8.77 4.71
C SER A 38 -3.50 8.30 4.03
N ASP A 39 -2.34 8.89 4.33
CA ASP A 39 -1.05 8.51 3.76
C ASP A 39 -0.66 7.07 4.13
N ASP A 40 -0.86 6.70 5.39
CA ASP A 40 -0.64 5.34 5.90
C ASP A 40 -1.56 4.33 5.18
N LEU A 41 -2.83 4.69 4.96
CA LEU A 41 -3.80 3.87 4.24
C LEU A 41 -3.48 3.71 2.74
N PHE A 42 -2.96 4.76 2.09
CA PHE A 42 -2.45 4.65 0.73
C PHE A 42 -1.23 3.73 0.65
N ALA A 43 -0.31 3.82 1.62
CA ALA A 43 0.83 2.92 1.70
C ALA A 43 0.38 1.46 1.90
N LEU A 44 -0.58 1.22 2.79
CA LEU A 44 -1.18 -0.08 3.04
C LEU A 44 -1.81 -0.67 1.77
N THR A 45 -2.59 0.12 1.03
CA THR A 45 -3.22 -0.32 -0.22
C THR A 45 -2.18 -0.77 -1.25
N ARG A 46 -1.04 -0.06 -1.35
CA ARG A 46 0.07 -0.49 -2.21
C ARG A 46 0.70 -1.81 -1.75
N ASN A 47 0.84 -2.02 -0.44
CA ASN A 47 1.34 -3.28 0.10
C ASN A 47 0.40 -4.45 -0.22
N VAL A 48 -0.91 -4.26 -0.08
CA VAL A 48 -1.93 -5.26 -0.46
C VAL A 48 -1.86 -5.58 -1.95
N ALA A 49 -1.77 -4.58 -2.82
CA ALA A 49 -1.62 -4.80 -4.27
C ALA A 49 -0.32 -5.54 -4.63
N ARG A 50 0.79 -5.21 -3.96
CA ARG A 50 2.05 -5.93 -4.11
C ARG A 50 1.93 -7.39 -3.68
N LEU A 51 1.33 -7.63 -2.50
CA LEU A 51 1.10 -8.97 -1.99
C LEU A 51 0.23 -9.78 -2.95
N SER A 52 -0.81 -9.19 -3.53
CA SER A 52 -1.65 -9.82 -4.56
C SER A 52 -0.82 -10.36 -5.72
N SER A 53 0.12 -9.56 -6.25
CA SER A 53 1.05 -10.00 -7.31
C SER A 53 2.01 -11.12 -6.86
N GLU A 54 2.38 -11.16 -5.58
CA GLU A 54 3.24 -12.20 -5.02
C GLU A 54 2.47 -13.51 -4.81
N VAL A 55 1.27 -13.45 -4.21
CA VAL A 55 0.36 -14.59 -4.01
C VAL A 55 -0.08 -15.17 -5.36
N ALA A 56 -0.25 -14.35 -6.40
CA ALA A 56 -0.57 -14.83 -7.74
C ALA A 56 0.51 -15.79 -8.31
N LYS A 57 1.77 -15.65 -7.88
CA LYS A 57 2.89 -16.51 -8.33
C LYS A 57 2.96 -17.84 -7.58
N LEU A 58 2.38 -17.92 -6.38
CA LEU A 58 2.30 -19.18 -5.63
C LEU A 58 1.48 -20.22 -6.40
N GLY A 59 1.97 -21.47 -6.39
CA GLY A 59 1.43 -22.60 -7.13
C GLY A 59 1.70 -22.56 -8.64
N THR A 60 2.52 -21.64 -9.13
CA THR A 60 2.86 -21.51 -10.55
C THR A 60 4.34 -21.85 -10.81
N LYS A 61 4.71 -22.02 -12.08
CA LYS A 61 6.12 -22.18 -12.51
C LYS A 61 7.05 -21.02 -12.13
N HIS A 62 6.50 -19.89 -11.70
CA HIS A 62 7.26 -18.72 -11.25
C HIS A 62 7.42 -18.66 -9.72
N GLU A 63 6.90 -19.65 -9.00
CA GLU A 63 7.18 -19.82 -7.57
C GLU A 63 8.67 -20.07 -7.35
N THR A 64 9.24 -19.33 -6.40
CA THR A 64 10.62 -19.53 -5.93
C THR A 64 10.63 -19.40 -4.42
N ALA A 65 11.63 -19.98 -3.73
CA ALA A 65 11.77 -19.83 -2.28
C ALA A 65 11.79 -18.35 -1.84
N ARG A 66 12.40 -17.46 -2.64
CA ARG A 66 12.39 -16.01 -2.41
C ARG A 66 11.01 -15.37 -2.53
N VAL A 67 10.12 -15.91 -3.37
CA VAL A 67 8.74 -15.43 -3.49
C VAL A 67 7.94 -15.87 -2.27
N ARG A 68 8.09 -17.12 -1.80
CA ARG A 68 7.44 -17.62 -0.58
C ARG A 68 7.82 -16.78 0.65
N GLU A 69 9.12 -16.59 0.86
CA GLU A 69 9.60 -15.79 1.99
C GLU A 69 9.11 -14.33 1.94
N ARG A 70 9.04 -13.75 0.73
CA ARG A 70 8.46 -12.42 0.54
C ARG A 70 6.97 -12.37 0.83
N VAL A 71 6.20 -13.36 0.40
CA VAL A 71 4.76 -13.45 0.72
C VAL A 71 4.60 -13.48 2.22
N LYS A 72 5.32 -14.36 2.91
CA LYS A 72 5.29 -14.48 4.38
C LYS A 72 5.62 -13.15 5.06
N THR A 73 6.77 -12.55 4.74
CA THR A 73 7.21 -11.27 5.32
C THR A 73 6.17 -10.17 5.05
N THR A 74 5.69 -10.06 3.81
CA THR A 74 4.72 -9.04 3.43
C THR A 74 3.38 -9.25 4.13
N VAL A 75 2.93 -10.51 4.33
CA VAL A 75 1.72 -10.81 5.11
C VAL A 75 1.88 -10.35 6.56
N GLU A 76 2.99 -10.70 7.21
CA GLU A 76 3.27 -10.31 8.60
C GLU A 76 3.32 -8.78 8.75
N GLU A 77 4.14 -8.09 7.93
CA GLU A 77 4.26 -6.63 7.94
C GLU A 77 2.94 -5.92 7.65
N THR A 78 2.17 -6.42 6.68
CA THR A 78 0.88 -5.82 6.30
C THR A 78 -0.14 -6.02 7.40
N SER A 79 -0.16 -7.16 8.08
CA SER A 79 -1.04 -7.42 9.23
C SER A 79 -0.76 -6.49 10.41
N ASP A 80 0.51 -6.22 10.72
CA ASP A 80 0.85 -5.27 11.77
C ASP A 80 0.46 -3.83 11.39
N THR A 81 0.69 -3.44 10.12
CA THR A 81 0.24 -2.15 9.59
C THR A 81 -1.29 -2.01 9.67
N PHE A 82 -2.06 -3.08 9.42
CA PHE A 82 -3.52 -3.08 9.60
C PHE A 82 -3.94 -2.83 11.05
N LYS A 83 -3.22 -3.39 12.04
CA LYS A 83 -3.51 -3.15 13.46
C LYS A 83 -3.27 -1.68 13.82
N GLU A 84 -2.13 -1.12 13.42
CA GLU A 84 -1.77 0.28 13.67
C GLU A 84 -2.78 1.25 13.05
N ILE A 85 -3.08 1.07 11.75
CA ILE A 85 -4.07 1.90 11.05
C ILE A 85 -5.47 1.69 11.66
N GLY A 86 -5.78 0.47 12.10
CA GLY A 86 -7.03 0.16 12.79
C GLY A 86 -7.25 0.98 14.06
N GLU A 87 -6.22 1.15 14.87
CA GLU A 87 -6.27 2.06 16.03
C GLU A 87 -6.46 3.52 15.60
N GLY A 88 -5.79 3.94 14.52
CA GLY A 88 -5.96 5.26 13.94
C GLY A 88 -7.40 5.53 13.46
N VAL A 89 -8.01 4.55 12.80
CA VAL A 89 -9.41 4.60 12.36
C VAL A 89 -10.36 4.65 13.55
N LYS A 90 -10.10 3.89 14.62
CA LYS A 90 -10.90 3.99 15.86
C LYS A 90 -10.81 5.39 16.46
N LYS A 91 -9.59 5.95 16.56
CA LYS A 91 -9.36 7.29 17.11
C LYS A 91 -10.02 8.38 16.30
N ILE A 92 -9.96 8.31 14.96
CA ILE A 92 -10.62 9.31 14.13
C ILE A 92 -12.14 9.20 14.23
N THR A 93 -12.68 8.00 14.42
CA THR A 93 -14.14 7.77 14.55
C THR A 93 -14.69 8.32 15.88
N THR A 94 -13.92 8.26 16.96
CA THR A 94 -14.33 8.77 18.29
C THR A 94 -13.95 10.23 18.53
N TRP A 95 -13.51 10.95 17.49
CA TRP A 95 -13.06 12.34 17.62
C TRP A 95 -14.20 13.27 18.08
N PRO A 96 -13.99 14.10 19.11
CA PRO A 96 -15.04 14.97 19.67
C PRO A 96 -15.40 16.12 18.71
N ASP A 97 -16.64 16.60 18.79
CA ASP A 97 -17.12 17.83 18.14
C ASP A 97 -16.84 17.95 16.63
N VAL A 98 -17.08 16.86 15.90
CA VAL A 98 -16.81 16.78 14.46
C VAL A 98 -17.81 17.55 13.61
N GLY A 99 -17.30 18.48 12.81
CA GLY A 99 -18.05 19.22 11.79
C GLY A 99 -18.47 18.34 10.59
N PRO A 100 -19.38 18.82 9.72
CA PRO A 100 -19.86 18.04 8.57
C PRO A 100 -18.75 17.57 7.61
N SER A 101 -17.73 18.39 7.37
CA SER A 101 -16.57 18.03 6.53
C SER A 101 -15.69 16.96 7.17
N GLN A 102 -15.47 17.04 8.48
CA GLN A 102 -14.68 16.08 9.24
C GLN A 102 -15.37 14.71 9.31
N LYS A 103 -16.70 14.71 9.48
CA LYS A 103 -17.52 13.49 9.38
C LYS A 103 -17.36 12.80 8.02
N PHE A 104 -17.35 13.57 6.93
CA PHE A 104 -17.09 13.01 5.61
C PHE A 104 -15.72 12.34 5.52
N THR A 105 -14.67 13.00 6.04
CA THR A 105 -13.31 12.44 6.07
C THR A 105 -13.23 11.15 6.90
N GLN A 106 -13.87 11.11 8.08
CA GLN A 106 -13.97 9.90 8.92
C GLN A 106 -14.60 8.74 8.13
N SER A 107 -15.78 8.98 7.54
CA SER A 107 -16.50 7.96 6.78
C SER A 107 -15.69 7.47 5.57
N LYS A 108 -14.97 8.36 4.89
CA LYS A 108 -14.11 8.00 3.76
C LYS A 108 -12.98 7.07 4.20
N LEU A 109 -12.20 7.46 5.21
CA LEU A 109 -11.05 6.67 5.67
C LEU A 109 -11.48 5.30 6.21
N GLN A 110 -12.60 5.24 6.91
CA GLN A 110 -13.15 3.98 7.39
C GLN A 110 -13.57 3.02 6.26
N ARG A 111 -14.19 3.55 5.19
CA ARG A 111 -14.56 2.73 4.02
C ARG A 111 -13.33 2.21 3.28
N GLU A 112 -12.35 3.06 3.03
CA GLU A 112 -11.10 2.68 2.37
C GLU A 112 -10.35 1.62 3.20
N PHE A 113 -10.28 1.79 4.52
CA PHE A 113 -9.70 0.81 5.43
C PHE A 113 -10.42 -0.53 5.39
N ARG A 114 -11.76 -0.53 5.44
CA ARG A 114 -12.57 -1.75 5.34
C ARG A 114 -12.36 -2.46 4.00
N ALA A 115 -12.33 -1.71 2.90
CA ALA A 115 -12.13 -2.27 1.57
C ALA A 115 -10.77 -2.96 1.48
N SER A 116 -9.71 -2.27 1.92
CA SER A 116 -8.35 -2.81 1.95
C SER A 116 -8.24 -4.05 2.86
N LEU A 117 -8.85 -4.01 4.05
CA LEU A 117 -8.86 -5.14 4.98
C LEU A 117 -9.58 -6.37 4.39
N SER A 118 -10.71 -6.16 3.72
CA SER A 118 -11.44 -7.24 3.04
C SER A 118 -10.64 -7.85 1.89
N GLU A 119 -9.95 -7.02 1.09
CA GLU A 119 -9.08 -7.51 0.02
C GLU A 119 -7.91 -8.34 0.58
N PHE A 120 -7.26 -7.82 1.62
CA PHE A 120 -6.17 -8.51 2.29
C PHE A 120 -6.58 -9.87 2.86
N GLN A 121 -7.75 -9.95 3.50
CA GLN A 121 -8.29 -11.23 4.01
C GLN A 121 -8.51 -12.25 2.88
N GLN A 122 -9.02 -11.82 1.73
CA GLN A 122 -9.19 -12.69 0.57
C GLN A 122 -7.84 -13.20 0.06
N LEU A 123 -6.82 -12.34 0.05
CA LEU A 123 -5.45 -12.72 -0.33
C LEU A 123 -4.82 -13.70 0.66
N GLN A 124 -4.98 -13.49 1.98
CA GLN A 124 -4.51 -14.43 3.00
C GLN A 124 -5.14 -15.81 2.82
N LYS A 125 -6.46 -15.87 2.58
CA LYS A 125 -7.15 -17.13 2.31
C LYS A 125 -6.66 -17.79 1.03
N ALA A 126 -6.49 -17.02 -0.05
CA ALA A 126 -5.97 -17.55 -1.31
C ALA A 126 -4.53 -18.07 -1.18
N ALA A 127 -3.68 -17.38 -0.41
CA ALA A 127 -2.33 -17.85 -0.09
C ALA A 127 -2.38 -19.16 0.69
N LEU A 128 -3.22 -19.24 1.72
CA LEU A 128 -3.41 -20.43 2.54
C LEU A 128 -3.89 -21.65 1.71
N ASP A 129 -4.89 -21.45 0.86
CA ASP A 129 -5.45 -22.52 0.02
C ASP A 129 -4.39 -23.04 -0.98
N LYS A 130 -3.58 -22.14 -1.54
CA LYS A 130 -2.47 -22.51 -2.44
C LYS A 130 -1.35 -23.25 -1.71
N GLU A 131 -0.96 -22.80 -0.53
CA GLU A 131 0.11 -23.43 0.25
C GLU A 131 -0.33 -24.83 0.71
N LYS A 132 -1.59 -24.99 1.15
CA LYS A 132 -2.19 -26.28 1.49
C LYS A 132 -2.23 -27.23 0.29
N ALA A 133 -2.67 -26.76 -0.87
CA ALA A 133 -2.71 -27.57 -2.08
C ALA A 133 -1.30 -28.01 -2.51
N SER A 134 -0.31 -27.12 -2.39
CA SER A 134 1.09 -27.41 -2.71
C SER A 134 1.71 -28.43 -1.75
N ALA A 135 1.49 -28.26 -0.45
CA ALA A 135 1.94 -29.21 0.57
C ALA A 135 1.28 -30.59 0.40
N GLN A 136 -0.02 -30.65 0.12
CA GLN A 136 -0.73 -31.89 -0.13
C GLN A 136 -0.24 -32.61 -1.40
N ALA A 137 0.04 -31.87 -2.47
CA ALA A 137 0.60 -32.43 -3.71
C ALA A 137 2.01 -32.98 -3.48
N ALA A 138 2.85 -32.29 -2.71
CA ALA A 138 4.19 -32.76 -2.35
C ALA A 138 4.14 -34.04 -1.50
N ARG A 139 3.23 -34.12 -0.53
CA ARG A 139 2.99 -35.33 0.27
C ARG A 139 2.55 -36.52 -0.58
N ALA A 140 1.57 -36.31 -1.47
CA ALA A 140 1.09 -37.38 -2.34
C ALA A 140 2.18 -37.90 -3.29
N ALA A 141 3.11 -37.04 -3.72
CA ALA A 141 4.25 -37.44 -4.54
C ALA A 141 5.27 -38.28 -3.75
N LEU A 142 5.55 -37.91 -2.49
CA LEU A 142 6.38 -38.69 -1.56
C LEU A 142 5.80 -40.07 -1.25
N ASP A 143 4.50 -40.12 -0.97
CA ASP A 143 3.79 -41.38 -0.68
C ASP A 143 3.79 -42.31 -1.91
N ALA A 144 3.72 -41.76 -3.12
CA ALA A 144 3.80 -42.54 -4.37
C ALA A 144 5.22 -43.01 -4.70
N GLN A 145 6.26 -42.34 -4.21
CA GLN A 145 7.67 -42.73 -4.35
C GLN A 145 8.14 -43.69 -3.27
N SER A 146 7.40 -43.81 -2.16
CA SER A 146 7.67 -44.80 -1.13
C SER A 146 7.54 -46.20 -1.72
N PRO A 147 8.63 -46.99 -1.82
CA PRO A 147 8.55 -48.33 -2.38
C PRO A 147 7.69 -49.19 -1.44
N SER A 148 6.53 -49.62 -1.92
CA SER A 148 5.80 -50.69 -1.27
C SER A 148 6.74 -51.90 -1.16
N GLU A 149 6.90 -52.42 0.07
CA GLU A 149 7.72 -53.58 0.42
C GLU A 149 7.17 -54.90 -0.16
N GLU A 150 6.86 -54.95 -1.46
CA GLU A 150 6.44 -56.16 -2.17
C GLU A 150 7.38 -56.44 -3.35
N ARG A 151 8.62 -56.84 -3.04
CA ARG A 151 9.46 -57.71 -3.88
C ARG A 151 10.79 -57.99 -3.17
N SER A 152 10.78 -58.97 -2.27
CA SER A 152 12.02 -59.66 -1.89
C SER A 152 11.98 -61.08 -2.40
N GLY A 153 12.69 -61.30 -3.50
CA GLY A 153 12.83 -62.55 -4.20
C GLY A 153 13.95 -62.47 -5.21
N GLY A 154 15.20 -62.52 -4.75
CA GLY A 154 16.34 -62.91 -5.59
C GLY A 154 17.57 -62.00 -5.56
N ASP A 155 18.69 -62.62 -5.15
CA ASP A 155 20.07 -62.38 -5.55
C ASP A 155 20.93 -61.37 -4.77
N PHE A 156 22.04 -61.88 -4.20
CA PHE A 156 22.90 -61.24 -3.19
C PHE A 156 24.05 -60.43 -3.84
N GLY A 157 24.14 -60.37 -5.17
CA GLY A 157 25.22 -59.71 -5.92
C GLY A 157 25.01 -58.23 -6.24
N GLN A 158 23.78 -57.69 -6.13
CA GLN A 158 23.43 -56.30 -6.48
C GLN A 158 23.31 -55.36 -5.26
N GLN A 159 23.58 -55.83 -4.04
CA GLN A 159 23.29 -55.10 -2.79
C GLN A 159 24.02 -53.76 -2.67
N GLN A 160 25.25 -53.62 -3.16
CA GLN A 160 26.06 -52.41 -2.94
C GLN A 160 25.62 -51.23 -3.84
N GLU A 161 25.22 -51.52 -5.08
CA GLU A 161 24.65 -50.52 -6.00
C GLU A 161 23.23 -50.14 -5.58
N GLN A 162 22.47 -51.12 -5.05
CA GLN A 162 21.15 -50.91 -4.49
C GLN A 162 21.17 -50.08 -3.19
N GLU A 163 22.18 -50.23 -2.32
CA GLU A 163 22.38 -49.38 -1.15
C GLU A 163 22.69 -47.92 -1.53
N GLN A 164 23.54 -47.69 -2.54
CA GLN A 164 23.90 -46.35 -2.99
C GLN A 164 22.70 -45.64 -3.65
N LEU A 165 21.89 -46.38 -4.41
CA LEU A 165 20.60 -45.92 -4.94
C LEU A 165 19.59 -45.63 -3.82
N ARG A 166 19.57 -46.44 -2.76
CA ARG A 166 18.67 -46.24 -1.62
C ARG A 166 19.03 -45.01 -0.79
N LEU A 167 20.32 -44.77 -0.57
CA LEU A 167 20.82 -43.56 0.10
C LEU A 167 20.55 -42.29 -0.74
N ALA A 168 20.74 -42.34 -2.06
CA ALA A 168 20.42 -41.21 -2.93
C ALA A 168 18.90 -40.91 -2.97
N ASN A 169 18.04 -41.93 -2.93
CA ASN A 169 16.60 -41.74 -2.76
C ASN A 169 16.26 -41.18 -1.38
N GLN A 170 17.01 -41.57 -0.34
CA GLN A 170 16.77 -41.09 1.02
C GLN A 170 17.12 -39.61 1.20
N ASP A 171 18.24 -39.14 0.62
CA ASP A 171 18.59 -37.72 0.61
C ASP A 171 17.52 -36.86 -0.11
N GLU A 172 16.92 -37.39 -1.20
CA GLU A 172 15.84 -36.70 -1.92
C GLU A 172 14.53 -36.67 -1.13
N VAL A 173 14.18 -37.78 -0.45
CA VAL A 173 13.02 -37.86 0.45
C VAL A 173 13.17 -36.90 1.62
N ASP A 174 14.34 -36.88 2.27
CA ASP A 174 14.62 -35.99 3.40
C ASP A 174 14.53 -34.51 2.98
N PHE A 175 15.02 -34.17 1.77
CA PHE A 175 14.88 -32.82 1.22
C PHE A 175 13.41 -32.46 0.97
N GLN A 176 12.62 -33.35 0.36
CA GLN A 176 11.20 -33.11 0.11
C GLN A 176 10.39 -33.00 1.42
N GLU A 177 10.72 -33.79 2.44
CA GLU A 177 10.10 -33.71 3.77
C GLU A 177 10.41 -32.35 4.43
N SER A 178 11.66 -31.87 4.34
CA SER A 178 12.04 -30.56 4.85
C SER A 178 11.25 -29.41 4.20
N LEU A 179 10.99 -29.49 2.89
CA LEU A 179 10.17 -28.51 2.17
C LEU A 179 8.69 -28.54 2.61
N ILE A 180 8.15 -29.72 2.92
CA ILE A 180 6.78 -29.84 3.44
C ILE A 180 6.69 -29.22 4.83
N ILE A 181 7.65 -29.48 5.70
CA ILE A 181 7.71 -28.88 7.05
C ILE A 181 7.77 -27.35 6.97
N GLU A 182 8.58 -26.80 6.07
CA GLU A 182 8.65 -25.35 5.81
C GLU A 182 7.27 -24.79 5.44
N ARG A 183 6.58 -25.42 4.48
CA ARG A 183 5.23 -25.02 4.07
C ARG A 183 4.21 -25.12 5.19
N GLU A 184 4.26 -26.15 6.03
CA GLU A 184 3.37 -26.27 7.19
C GLU A 184 3.62 -25.21 8.25
N SER A 185 4.87 -24.73 8.38
CA SER A 185 5.17 -23.57 9.20
C SER A 185 4.56 -22.30 8.60
N GLU A 186 4.67 -22.11 7.28
CA GLU A 186 4.10 -20.96 6.58
C GLU A 186 2.57 -20.92 6.72
N ILE A 187 1.90 -22.06 6.54
CA ILE A 187 0.45 -22.25 6.75
C ILE A 187 0.04 -21.79 8.15
N ARG A 188 0.76 -22.23 9.19
CA ARG A 188 0.46 -21.87 10.59
C ARG A 188 0.59 -20.37 10.85
N ASN A 189 1.61 -19.73 10.27
CA ASN A 189 1.81 -18.29 10.41
C ASN A 189 0.66 -17.49 9.75
N ILE A 190 0.25 -17.89 8.55
CA ILE A 190 -0.89 -17.24 7.87
C ILE A 190 -2.18 -17.47 8.66
N GLU A 191 -2.42 -18.67 9.18
CA GLU A 191 -3.60 -18.98 10.00
C GLU A 191 -3.66 -18.16 11.29
N GLN A 192 -2.52 -17.99 11.97
CA GLN A 192 -2.44 -17.13 13.15
C GLN A 192 -2.77 -15.68 12.78
N SER A 193 -2.18 -15.16 11.70
CA SER A 193 -2.40 -13.79 11.25
C SER A 193 -3.88 -13.53 10.86
N VAL A 194 -4.53 -14.51 10.22
CA VAL A 194 -5.98 -14.48 9.93
C VAL A 194 -6.79 -14.41 11.23
N GLY A 195 -6.40 -15.16 12.26
CA GLY A 195 -7.02 -15.13 13.58
C GLY A 195 -6.96 -13.75 14.23
N GLU A 196 -5.78 -13.14 14.23
CA GLU A 196 -5.53 -11.80 14.80
C GLU A 196 -6.36 -10.71 14.09
N LEU A 197 -6.47 -10.76 12.76
CA LEU A 197 -7.22 -9.77 12.00
C LEU A 197 -8.74 -9.96 12.03
N ASN A 198 -9.22 -11.13 12.46
CA ASN A 198 -10.65 -11.37 12.63
C ASN A 198 -11.25 -10.47 13.72
N GLU A 199 -10.49 -10.15 14.77
CA GLU A 199 -10.92 -9.19 15.79
C GLU A 199 -11.05 -7.79 15.20
N LEU A 200 -10.04 -7.35 14.45
CA LEU A 200 -10.07 -6.07 13.74
C LEU A 200 -11.25 -5.97 12.77
N PHE A 201 -11.57 -7.06 12.06
CA PHE A 201 -12.71 -7.10 11.15
C PHE A 201 -14.05 -6.90 11.87
N ARG A 202 -14.22 -7.51 13.04
CA ARG A 202 -15.42 -7.34 13.88
C ARG A 202 -15.54 -5.91 14.36
N ASP A 203 -14.43 -5.30 14.79
CA ASP A 203 -14.39 -3.92 15.22
C ASP A 203 -14.79 -2.97 14.08
N VAL A 204 -14.25 -3.19 12.88
CA VAL A 204 -14.60 -2.39 11.68
C VAL A 204 -16.05 -2.60 11.26
N ALA A 205 -16.58 -3.83 11.33
CA ALA A 205 -17.97 -4.11 11.02
C ALA A 205 -18.93 -3.37 11.97
N HIS A 206 -18.57 -3.27 13.25
CA HIS A 206 -19.35 -2.50 14.23
C HIS A 206 -19.34 -1.00 13.93
N MET A 207 -18.17 -0.44 13.58
CA MET A 207 -18.06 1.00 13.27
C MET A 207 -18.89 1.43 12.04
N VAL A 208 -19.20 0.52 11.11
CA VAL A 208 -19.91 0.86 9.83
C VAL A 208 -21.43 0.86 9.97
N HIS A 209 -22.00 0.19 10.97
CA HIS A 209 -23.46 0.05 11.08
C HIS A 209 -24.19 1.37 11.43
N GLU A 210 -23.48 2.39 11.94
CA GLU A 210 -24.07 3.69 12.29
C GLU A 210 -24.12 4.71 11.13
N GLN A 211 -23.61 4.39 9.94
CA GLN A 211 -23.45 5.36 8.85
C GLN A 211 -24.39 5.05 7.68
N GLY A 212 -25.67 5.37 7.87
CA GLY A 212 -26.68 5.34 6.82
C GLY A 212 -26.67 6.60 5.96
N ALA A 213 -26.62 6.36 4.64
CA ALA A 213 -26.91 7.25 3.51
C ALA A 213 -25.88 8.33 3.10
N GLN A 214 -25.49 8.18 1.82
CA GLN A 214 -24.77 9.09 0.93
C GLN A 214 -23.26 9.19 1.18
N LEU A 215 -22.48 8.55 0.30
CA LEU A 215 -21.77 9.25 -0.78
C LEU A 215 -21.00 8.21 -1.63
N ASP A 216 -21.51 7.98 -2.85
CA ASP A 216 -20.82 7.29 -3.94
C ASP A 216 -19.59 8.09 -4.34
N ILE A 217 -18.41 7.66 -3.89
CA ILE A 217 -17.14 7.87 -4.60
C ILE A 217 -16.30 6.60 -4.38
N ILE A 218 -16.73 5.52 -5.01
CA ILE A 218 -15.87 4.38 -5.34
C ILE A 218 -16.01 4.19 -6.84
N GLU A 219 -15.41 5.08 -7.63
CA GLU A 219 -15.20 4.78 -9.05
C GLU A 219 -13.89 5.34 -9.64
N GLU A 220 -13.15 6.23 -8.96
CA GLU A 220 -11.99 6.88 -9.61
C GLU A 220 -10.59 6.52 -9.05
N ASN A 221 -10.45 5.95 -7.84
CA ASN A 221 -9.10 5.77 -7.25
C ASN A 221 -8.35 4.49 -7.67
N VAL A 222 -8.99 3.55 -8.37
CA VAL A 222 -8.29 2.41 -8.97
C VAL A 222 -7.67 2.79 -10.32
N GLU A 223 -8.28 3.71 -11.08
CA GLU A 223 -7.74 4.17 -12.37
C GLU A 223 -6.52 5.10 -12.20
N VAL A 224 -6.47 5.89 -11.11
CA VAL A 224 -5.35 6.81 -10.84
C VAL A 224 -4.08 6.09 -10.34
N THR A 225 -4.19 4.90 -9.75
CA THR A 225 -2.98 4.18 -9.26
C THR A 225 -2.18 3.53 -10.40
N HIS A 226 -2.83 3.24 -11.53
CA HIS A 226 -2.14 2.79 -12.74
C HIS A 226 -1.39 3.94 -13.45
N ASP A 227 -1.98 5.14 -13.51
CA ASP A 227 -1.41 6.28 -14.23
C ASP A 227 -0.41 7.12 -13.40
N ALA A 228 -0.51 7.13 -12.07
CA ALA A 228 0.42 7.87 -11.20
C ALA A 228 1.85 7.32 -11.23
N SER A 229 2.03 6.01 -11.50
CA SER A 229 3.35 5.41 -11.61
C SER A 229 4.06 5.78 -12.92
N HIS A 230 3.31 6.05 -14.00
CA HIS A 230 3.89 6.54 -15.25
C HIS A 230 4.16 8.05 -15.23
N GLY A 231 3.34 8.82 -14.51
CA GLY A 231 3.48 10.27 -14.34
C GLY A 231 4.64 10.72 -13.44
N ALA A 232 5.04 9.92 -12.45
CA ALA A 232 6.14 10.26 -11.54
C ALA A 232 7.50 10.42 -12.25
N HIS A 233 7.76 9.61 -13.29
CA HIS A 233 8.99 9.72 -14.09
C HIS A 233 8.98 10.91 -15.07
N VAL A 234 7.81 11.31 -15.56
CA VAL A 234 7.68 12.44 -16.50
C VAL A 234 7.93 13.77 -15.78
N ASN A 235 7.44 13.91 -14.54
CA ASN A 235 7.64 15.13 -13.75
C ASN A 235 9.12 15.35 -13.38
N LEU A 236 9.87 14.29 -13.06
CA LEU A 236 11.31 14.42 -12.80
C LEU A 236 12.10 14.78 -14.07
N LYS A 237 11.74 14.24 -15.24
CA LYS A 237 12.40 14.57 -16.51
C LYS A 237 12.05 15.98 -16.99
N GLN A 238 10.82 16.43 -16.79
CA GLN A 238 10.37 17.77 -17.15
C GLN A 238 10.97 18.84 -16.22
N ALA A 239 11.08 18.57 -14.91
CA ALA A 239 11.78 19.45 -13.97
C ALA A 239 13.27 19.62 -14.35
N SER A 240 13.96 18.54 -14.75
CA SER A 240 15.35 18.61 -15.22
C SER A 240 15.50 19.45 -16.52
N ASN A 241 14.59 19.27 -17.47
CA ASN A 241 14.61 20.01 -18.74
C ASN A 241 14.25 21.50 -18.57
N TYR A 242 13.34 21.82 -17.65
CA TYR A 242 13.07 23.21 -17.24
C TYR A 242 14.31 23.84 -16.60
N GLN A 243 15.01 23.12 -15.72
CA GLN A 243 16.23 23.64 -15.11
C GLN A 243 17.35 23.86 -16.13
N LYS A 244 17.47 23.00 -17.14
CA LYS A 244 18.49 23.13 -18.21
C LYS A 244 18.20 24.30 -19.16
N SER A 245 16.94 24.53 -19.50
CA SER A 245 16.51 25.66 -20.35
C SER A 245 16.47 27.00 -19.59
N ALA A 246 16.24 26.99 -18.28
CA ALA A 246 16.36 28.19 -17.44
C ALA A 246 17.81 28.69 -17.38
N ARG A 247 18.80 27.79 -17.28
CA ARG A 247 20.23 28.16 -17.28
C ARG A 247 20.69 28.78 -18.60
N SER A 248 20.22 28.28 -19.75
CA SER A 248 20.59 28.88 -21.04
C SER A 248 19.97 30.27 -21.23
N LYS A 249 18.72 30.47 -20.79
CA LYS A 249 18.05 31.79 -20.82
C LYS A 249 18.68 32.79 -19.84
N ALA A 250 19.10 32.34 -18.65
CA ALA A 250 19.81 33.17 -17.69
C ALA A 250 21.16 33.67 -18.22
N CYS A 251 21.90 32.82 -18.96
CA CYS A 251 23.16 33.21 -19.59
C CYS A 251 22.96 34.30 -20.66
N ILE A 252 21.93 34.16 -21.50
CA ILE A 252 21.60 35.18 -22.51
C ILE A 252 21.20 36.51 -21.86
N LEU A 253 20.42 36.47 -20.78
CA LEU A 253 20.03 37.68 -20.04
C LEU A 253 21.26 38.38 -19.43
N LEU A 254 22.19 37.62 -18.84
CA LEU A 254 23.45 38.16 -18.32
C LEU A 254 24.30 38.83 -19.41
N LEU A 255 24.35 38.23 -20.62
CA LEU A 255 25.09 38.79 -21.74
C LEU A 255 24.52 40.14 -22.21
N ILE A 256 23.18 40.23 -22.31
CA ILE A 256 22.50 41.48 -22.68
C ILE A 256 22.77 42.55 -21.63
N LEU A 257 22.67 42.20 -20.34
CA LEU A 257 22.94 43.12 -19.24
C LEU A 257 24.39 43.60 -19.28
N ALA A 258 25.37 42.73 -19.55
CA ALA A 258 26.77 43.11 -19.73
C ALA A 258 26.98 44.11 -20.88
N ILE A 259 26.32 43.91 -22.03
CA ILE A 259 26.40 44.83 -23.17
C ILE A 259 25.82 46.20 -22.81
N VAL A 260 24.68 46.24 -22.11
CA VAL A 260 24.08 47.49 -21.63
C VAL A 260 25.04 48.23 -20.71
N PHE A 261 25.69 47.53 -19.77
CA PHE A 261 26.71 48.14 -18.92
C PHE A 261 27.88 48.71 -19.71
N VAL A 262 28.39 48.00 -20.71
CA VAL A 262 29.49 48.49 -21.57
C VAL A 262 29.09 49.77 -22.32
N ILE A 263 27.86 49.84 -22.84
CA ILE A 263 27.35 51.04 -23.53
C ILE A 263 27.28 52.23 -22.57
N ILE A 264 26.75 52.02 -21.36
CA ILE A 264 26.67 53.06 -20.33
C ILE A 264 28.08 53.54 -19.95
N PHE A 265 29.03 52.62 -19.76
CA PHE A 265 30.42 52.97 -19.46
C PHE A 265 31.08 53.77 -20.58
N LEU A 266 30.87 53.40 -21.85
CA LEU A 266 31.41 54.14 -22.99
C LEU A 266 30.79 55.53 -23.13
N ALA A 267 29.49 55.67 -22.89
CA ALA A 267 28.83 56.97 -22.92
C ALA A 267 29.42 57.92 -21.86
N VAL A 268 29.60 57.42 -20.63
CA VAL A 268 30.18 58.21 -19.52
C VAL A 268 31.68 58.48 -19.70
N ALA A 269 32.41 57.65 -20.45
CA ALA A 269 33.84 57.84 -20.70
C ALA A 269 34.16 58.72 -21.94
N ILE A 270 33.17 58.94 -22.81
CA ILE A 270 33.29 59.78 -24.02
C ILE A 270 32.77 61.21 -23.78
N ASP A 271 31.84 61.40 -22.84
CA ASP A 271 31.56 62.70 -22.21
C ASP A 271 32.65 63.11 -21.20
#